data_AF-A0A327HG57-F1
#
_entry.id   AF-A0A327HG57-F1
#
_cell.length_a   1.000
_cell.length_b   1.000
_cell.length_c   1.000
_cell.angle_alpha   90.00
_cell.angle_beta   90.00
_cell.angle_gamma   90.00
#
_symmetry.space_group_name_H-M   'P 1'
#
loop_
_entity.id
_entity.type
_entity.pdbx_description
1 polymer ?
#
loop_
_entity_poly.entity_id
_entity_poly.type
_entity_poly.pdbx_seq_one_letter_code
_entity_poly.pdbx_strand_id
1 'polypeptide(L)'
;MDAMGHEVKSWIVEALGEEPAEISVWAQDDDFVQLLIRLSDRVAIMDLSTEGGEIVEEDSLIIRQSQWQQPNSIQTRRMPDGFVRIRHRSNEILLAPRVQSIDWASNLLENWLKDMRGESRIPKTKQQRLSSLKRTRDRVEKLLDQANLSDINDEVRYVEFRLDSADYKLAGTKSDYSSSEE
;
A
#
# COMPACT_ATOMS: atom_id res chain seq x y z
N MET A 1 -10.25 5.17 9.99
CA MET A 1 -9.49 5.25 11.28
C MET A 1 -8.03 5.23 10.89
N ASP A 2 -7.22 6.17 11.37
CA ASP A 2 -5.82 6.40 10.96
C ASP A 2 -4.96 5.20 11.41
N ALA A 3 -4.94 4.12 10.61
CA ALA A 3 -4.49 2.79 11.06
C ALA A 3 -2.98 2.56 10.90
N MET A 4 -2.21 3.59 10.55
CA MET A 4 -0.76 3.48 10.68
C MET A 4 -0.40 3.76 12.15
N GLY A 5 -0.07 2.70 12.89
CA GLY A 5 0.33 2.81 14.29
C GLY A 5 1.45 3.84 14.47
N HIS A 6 1.40 4.61 15.56
CA HIS A 6 2.46 5.56 15.91
C HIS A 6 3.83 4.87 15.93
N GLU A 7 3.87 3.61 16.35
CA GLU A 7 5.06 2.77 16.38
C GLU A 7 5.70 2.58 15.01
N VAL A 8 4.90 2.31 13.97
CA VAL A 8 5.39 2.18 12.59
C VAL A 8 5.98 3.50 12.08
N LYS A 9 5.33 4.63 12.37
CA LYS A 9 5.88 5.96 12.00
C LYS A 9 7.21 6.24 12.70
N SER A 10 7.29 5.96 14.00
CA SER A 10 8.53 6.12 14.78
C SER A 10 9.65 5.23 14.22
N TRP A 11 9.33 3.96 13.96
CA TRP A 11 10.26 3.00 13.37
C TRP A 11 10.78 3.49 12.01
N ILE A 12 9.92 4.01 11.14
CA ILE A 12 10.34 4.53 9.83
C ILE A 12 11.35 5.66 9.97
N VAL A 13 11.13 6.60 10.91
CA VAL A 13 12.05 7.72 11.13
C VAL A 13 13.40 7.22 11.62
N GLU A 14 13.40 6.24 12.52
CA GLU A 14 14.62 5.63 13.08
C GLU A 14 15.38 4.83 12.00
N ALA A 15 14.69 3.98 11.24
CA ALA A 15 15.28 3.12 10.23
C ALA A 15 15.78 3.89 9.00
N LEU A 16 15.01 4.88 8.52
CA LEU A 16 15.34 5.64 7.32
C LEU A 16 16.18 6.91 7.61
N GLY A 17 16.31 7.29 8.88
CA GLY A 17 17.11 8.42 9.36
C GLY A 17 16.55 9.80 8.99
N GLU A 18 15.32 9.86 8.46
CA GLU A 18 14.63 11.11 8.13
C GLU A 18 13.10 10.92 8.19
N GLU A 19 12.38 12.02 8.33
CA GLU A 19 10.92 12.00 8.33
C GLU A 19 10.37 11.83 6.90
N PRO A 20 9.46 10.87 6.67
CA PRO A 20 8.79 10.71 5.38
C PRO A 20 8.05 11.98 4.94
N ALA A 21 8.29 12.39 3.70
CA ALA A 21 7.52 13.47 3.08
C ALA A 21 6.08 13.02 2.75
N GLU A 22 5.93 11.78 2.29
CA GLU A 22 4.64 11.14 2.01
C GLU A 22 4.74 9.64 2.32
N ILE A 23 3.65 9.05 2.81
CA ILE A 23 3.52 7.62 3.05
C ILE A 23 2.23 7.14 2.42
N SER A 24 2.27 5.98 1.77
CA SER A 24 1.09 5.29 1.26
C SER A 24 1.12 3.82 1.66
N VAL A 25 0.03 3.34 2.26
CA VAL A 25 -0.09 1.93 2.68
C VAL A 25 -0.50 1.09 1.47
N TRP A 26 0.34 0.10 1.13
CA TRP A 26 0.00 -0.91 0.14
C TRP A 26 -1.01 -1.89 0.72
N ALA A 27 -0.64 -2.56 1.80
CA ALA A 27 -1.43 -3.55 2.51
C ALA A 27 -1.10 -3.49 4.00
N GLN A 28 -2.08 -3.86 4.82
CA GLN A 28 -1.94 -3.93 6.26
C GLN A 28 -2.84 -5.05 6.77
N ASP A 29 -2.28 -5.91 7.62
CA ASP A 29 -2.97 -6.94 8.38
C ASP A 29 -2.47 -6.87 9.83
N ASP A 30 -2.95 -7.75 10.70
CA ASP A 30 -2.54 -7.81 12.10
C ASP A 30 -1.04 -8.19 12.25
N ASP A 31 -0.52 -8.99 11.31
CA ASP A 31 0.85 -9.53 11.39
C ASP A 31 1.88 -8.75 10.55
N PHE A 32 1.43 -7.94 9.57
CA PHE A 32 2.34 -7.24 8.65
C PHE A 32 1.79 -5.92 8.11
N VAL A 33 2.70 -5.06 7.66
CA VAL A 33 2.38 -3.81 6.96
C VAL A 33 3.36 -3.56 5.82
N GLN A 34 2.81 -3.29 4.64
CA GLN A 34 3.56 -2.97 3.44
C GLN A 34 3.33 -1.52 3.02
N LEU A 35 4.41 -0.79 2.77
CA LEU A 35 4.40 0.67 2.67
C LEU A 35 5.17 1.16 1.45
N LEU A 36 4.70 2.26 0.87
CA LEU A 36 5.43 3.07 -0.10
C LEU A 36 5.72 4.42 0.55
N ILE A 37 6.98 4.81 0.55
CA ILE A 37 7.48 5.95 1.33
C ILE A 37 8.23 6.89 0.38
N ARG A 38 7.89 8.19 0.45
CA ARG A 38 8.61 9.26 -0.21
C ARG A 38 9.53 9.94 0.80
N LEU A 39 10.81 10.04 0.45
CA LEU A 39 11.82 10.77 1.21
C LEU A 39 12.35 11.95 0.40
N SER A 40 13.36 12.65 0.91
CA SER A 40 13.91 13.84 0.25
C SER A 40 14.60 13.56 -1.08
N ASP A 41 15.33 12.43 -1.18
CA ASP A 41 16.15 12.06 -2.34
C ASP A 41 15.79 10.69 -2.96
N ARG A 42 14.83 9.98 -2.39
CA ARG A 42 14.53 8.58 -2.73
C ARG A 42 13.09 8.21 -2.40
N VAL A 43 12.66 7.11 -2.98
CA VAL A 43 11.46 6.39 -2.56
C VAL A 43 11.88 5.04 -1.99
N ALA A 44 11.10 4.53 -1.03
CA ALA A 44 11.28 3.21 -0.46
C ALA A 44 9.96 2.44 -0.53
N ILE A 45 10.06 1.14 -0.75
CA ILE A 45 8.99 0.18 -0.53
C ILE A 45 9.45 -0.70 0.61
N MET A 46 8.64 -0.90 1.63
CA MET A 46 9.01 -1.68 2.81
C MET A 46 7.94 -2.73 3.07
N ASP A 47 8.40 -3.93 3.42
CA ASP A 47 7.60 -5.00 3.99
C ASP A 47 8.01 -5.20 5.44
N LEU A 48 7.09 -4.94 6.37
CA LEU A 48 7.36 -4.98 7.79
C LEU A 48 6.45 -6.01 8.44
N SER A 49 7.01 -6.86 9.30
CA SER A 49 6.25 -7.80 10.14
C SER A 49 6.22 -7.29 11.59
N THR A 50 5.22 -7.74 12.36
CA THR A 50 5.17 -7.51 13.81
C THR A 50 5.41 -8.83 14.53
N GLU A 51 6.60 -9.01 15.10
CA GLU A 51 6.96 -10.21 15.85
C GLU A 51 7.08 -9.87 17.34
N GLY A 52 6.22 -10.45 18.18
CA GLY A 52 6.30 -10.25 19.64
C GLY A 52 6.08 -8.81 20.12
N GLY A 53 5.46 -7.96 19.27
CA GLY A 53 5.28 -6.53 19.53
C GLY A 53 6.44 -5.66 19.06
N GLU A 54 7.45 -6.22 18.38
CA GLU A 54 8.51 -5.47 17.73
C GLU A 54 8.31 -5.46 16.20
N ILE A 55 8.62 -4.33 15.57
CA ILE A 55 8.57 -4.19 14.11
C ILE A 55 9.88 -4.68 13.51
N VAL A 56 9.78 -5.63 12.59
CA VAL A 56 10.92 -6.22 11.86
C VAL A 56 10.79 -5.89 10.37
N GLU A 57 11.90 -5.51 9.74
CA GLU A 57 11.97 -5.34 8.28
C GLU A 57 12.21 -6.70 7.62
N GLU A 58 11.23 -7.19 6.86
CA GLU A 58 11.32 -8.44 6.10
C GLU A 58 12.01 -8.22 4.75
N ASP A 59 11.62 -7.15 4.05
CA ASP A 59 12.18 -6.80 2.75
C ASP A 59 12.04 -5.30 2.47
N SER A 60 12.93 -4.76 1.62
CA SER A 60 12.81 -3.38 1.16
C SER A 60 13.39 -3.14 -0.24
N LEU A 61 12.72 -2.25 -0.97
CA LEU A 61 13.18 -1.74 -2.25
C LEU A 61 13.37 -0.22 -2.19
N ILE A 62 14.64 0.21 -2.14
CA ILE A 62 15.01 1.62 -2.15
C ILE A 62 15.42 2.06 -3.56
N ILE A 63 14.79 3.13 -4.05
CA ILE A 63 15.07 3.71 -5.37
C ILE A 63 15.45 5.18 -5.18
N ARG A 64 16.74 5.48 -5.35
CA ARG A 64 17.23 6.86 -5.28
C ARG A 64 16.89 7.63 -6.56
N GLN A 65 16.55 8.91 -6.43
CA GLN A 65 16.31 9.81 -7.55
C GLN A 65 17.50 9.83 -8.52
N SER A 66 18.74 9.76 -8.02
CA SER A 66 19.97 9.69 -8.82
C SER A 66 20.12 8.41 -9.64
N GLN A 67 19.53 7.30 -9.18
CA GLN A 67 19.55 6.00 -9.86
C GLN A 67 18.38 5.84 -10.82
N TRP A 68 17.25 6.50 -10.54
CA TRP A 68 16.16 6.60 -11.48
C TRP A 68 16.59 7.51 -12.64
N GLN A 69 17.06 6.95 -13.75
CA GLN A 69 17.55 7.72 -14.92
C GLN A 69 16.45 7.90 -15.97
N GLN A 70 15.66 6.85 -16.20
CA GLN A 70 14.61 6.81 -17.22
C GLN A 70 13.22 6.75 -16.58
N PRO A 71 12.24 7.54 -17.05
CA PRO A 71 10.85 7.36 -16.67
C PRO A 71 10.34 5.96 -17.03
N ASN A 72 9.41 5.45 -16.23
CA ASN A 72 8.83 4.10 -16.37
C ASN A 72 9.88 2.99 -16.24
N SER A 73 10.91 3.20 -15.41
CA SER A 73 11.92 2.18 -15.12
C SER A 73 11.52 1.26 -13.95
N ILE A 74 10.48 1.63 -13.21
CA ILE A 74 9.83 0.77 -12.21
C ILE A 74 8.80 -0.12 -12.92
N GLN A 75 9.03 -1.42 -12.86
CA GLN A 75 8.18 -2.42 -13.48
C GLN A 75 7.33 -3.11 -12.43
N THR A 76 6.04 -3.29 -12.72
CA THR A 76 5.13 -4.03 -11.83
C THR A 76 4.47 -5.17 -12.58
N ARG A 77 4.37 -6.33 -11.93
CA ARG A 77 3.75 -7.53 -12.51
C ARG A 77 3.02 -8.30 -11.42
N ARG A 78 1.76 -8.65 -11.69
CA ARG A 78 1.03 -9.64 -10.88
C ARG A 78 1.53 -11.05 -11.19
N MET A 79 1.83 -11.78 -10.13
CA MET A 79 2.29 -13.16 -10.13
C MET A 79 1.09 -14.12 -10.11
N PRO A 80 1.27 -15.41 -10.51
CA PRO A 80 0.16 -16.37 -10.59
C PRO A 80 -0.55 -16.65 -9.25
N ASP A 81 0.16 -16.49 -8.14
CA ASP A 81 -0.31 -16.60 -6.76
C ASP A 81 -1.04 -15.34 -6.25
N GLY A 82 -1.12 -14.29 -7.09
CA GLY A 82 -1.79 -13.03 -6.77
C GLY A 82 -0.87 -11.93 -6.24
N PHE A 83 0.35 -12.26 -5.81
CA PHE A 83 1.32 -11.28 -5.33
C PHE A 83 1.70 -10.30 -6.43
N VAL A 84 2.10 -9.10 -6.04
CA VAL A 84 2.52 -8.05 -6.96
C VAL A 84 4.02 -7.84 -6.82
N ARG A 85 4.78 -8.21 -7.86
CA ARG A 85 6.21 -7.95 -7.91
C ARG A 85 6.48 -6.55 -8.44
N ILE A 86 7.20 -5.75 -7.67
CA ILE A 86 7.76 -4.47 -8.11
C ILE A 86 9.26 -4.64 -8.30
N ARG A 87 9.77 -4.22 -9.46
CA ARG A 87 11.18 -4.36 -9.82
C ARG A 87 11.73 -3.03 -10.31
N HIS A 88 12.94 -2.71 -9.87
CA HIS A 88 13.75 -1.64 -10.44
C HIS A 88 15.20 -2.12 -10.59
N ARG A 89 15.70 -2.14 -11.83
CA ARG A 89 17.02 -2.68 -12.19
C ARG A 89 17.17 -4.16 -11.78
N SER A 90 18.08 -4.48 -10.86
CA SER A 90 18.34 -5.83 -10.33
C SER A 90 17.52 -6.15 -9.09
N ASN A 91 16.92 -5.14 -8.45
CA ASN A 91 16.27 -5.28 -7.16
C ASN A 91 14.75 -5.40 -7.37
N GLU A 92 14.11 -6.22 -6.55
CA GLU A 92 12.67 -6.43 -6.58
C GLU A 92 12.15 -6.71 -5.18
N ILE A 93 10.85 -6.47 -4.99
CA ILE A 93 10.09 -6.78 -3.77
C ILE A 93 8.73 -7.37 -4.17
N LEU A 94 8.21 -8.25 -3.32
CA LEU A 94 6.90 -8.88 -3.50
C LEU A 94 5.90 -8.27 -2.52
N LEU A 95 4.77 -7.82 -3.04
CA LEU A 95 3.71 -7.22 -2.25
C LEU A 95 2.46 -8.10 -2.23
N ALA A 96 1.74 -8.06 -1.11
CA ALA A 96 0.53 -8.83 -0.88
C ALA A 96 -0.53 -8.56 -1.96
N PRO A 97 -1.35 -9.56 -2.31
CA PRO A 97 -2.39 -9.42 -3.33
C PRO A 97 -3.42 -8.35 -2.94
N ARG A 98 -3.58 -7.30 -3.77
CA ARG A 98 -4.63 -6.27 -3.62
C ARG A 98 -5.40 -6.05 -4.91
N VAL A 99 -6.64 -5.58 -4.80
CA VAL A 99 -7.52 -5.26 -5.95
C VAL A 99 -7.08 -3.99 -6.70
N GLN A 100 -6.10 -3.25 -6.17
CA GLN A 100 -5.55 -2.09 -6.86
C GLN A 100 -4.96 -2.45 -8.23
N SER A 101 -4.96 -1.47 -9.15
CA SER A 101 -4.29 -1.62 -10.44
C SER A 101 -2.82 -1.97 -10.21
N ILE A 102 -2.33 -2.96 -10.97
CA ILE A 102 -0.93 -3.41 -10.95
C ILE A 102 0.01 -2.21 -11.14
N ASP A 103 -0.39 -1.23 -11.95
CA ASP A 103 0.43 -0.06 -12.25
C ASP A 103 0.28 1.08 -11.24
N TRP A 104 -0.59 0.98 -10.23
CA TRP A 104 -0.80 2.07 -9.29
C TRP A 104 0.48 2.39 -8.51
N ALA A 105 1.15 1.37 -7.98
CA ALA A 105 2.37 1.53 -7.19
C ALA A 105 3.53 2.09 -8.04
N SER A 106 3.76 1.54 -9.24
CA SER A 106 4.80 2.07 -10.14
C SER A 106 4.51 3.51 -10.52
N ASN A 107 3.27 3.85 -10.90
CA ASN A 107 2.89 5.22 -11.23
C ASN A 107 3.08 6.19 -10.05
N LEU A 108 2.75 5.78 -8.83
CA LEU A 108 2.94 6.60 -7.63
C LEU A 108 4.43 6.91 -7.42
N LEU A 109 5.27 5.87 -7.42
CA LEU A 109 6.72 5.99 -7.21
C LEU A 109 7.40 6.81 -8.31
N GLU A 110 7.04 6.56 -9.57
CA GLU A 110 7.51 7.31 -10.74
C GLU A 110 7.15 8.80 -10.64
N ASN A 111 5.94 9.11 -10.19
CA ASN A 111 5.52 10.50 -9.97
C ASN A 111 6.30 11.17 -8.84
N TRP A 112 6.50 10.50 -7.70
CA TRP A 112 7.33 11.02 -6.61
C TRP A 112 8.77 11.28 -7.06
N LEU A 113 9.39 10.35 -7.79
CA LEU A 113 10.75 10.51 -8.32
C LEU A 113 10.85 11.63 -9.36
N LYS A 114 9.82 11.79 -10.19
CA LYS A 114 9.72 12.89 -11.15
C LYS A 114 9.58 14.24 -10.46
N ASP A 115 8.75 14.31 -9.43
CA ASP A 115 8.56 15.52 -8.63
C ASP A 115 9.87 15.92 -7.97
N MET A 116 10.57 14.99 -7.29
CA MET A 116 11.89 15.26 -6.71
C MET A 116 12.87 15.82 -7.75
N ARG A 117 12.93 15.21 -8.95
CA ARG A 117 13.80 15.69 -10.04
C ARG A 117 13.44 17.11 -10.50
N GLY A 118 12.15 17.45 -10.52
CA GLY A 118 11.65 18.79 -10.82
C GLY A 118 11.98 19.81 -9.71
N GLU A 119 11.97 19.36 -8.45
CA GLU A 119 12.37 20.15 -7.28
C GLU A 119 13.86 20.46 -7.25
N SER A 120 14.70 19.52 -7.69
CA SER A 120 16.16 19.72 -7.78
C SER A 120 16.58 20.79 -8.81
N ARG A 121 15.71 21.14 -9.77
CA ARG A 121 16.02 22.09 -10.86
C ARG A 121 15.50 23.51 -10.64
N ILE A 122 14.75 23.78 -9.56
CA ILE A 122 14.10 25.08 -9.33
C ILE A 122 14.32 25.52 -7.87
N PRO A 123 14.99 26.64 -7.60
CA PRO A 123 14.99 27.25 -6.27
C PRO A 123 13.56 27.69 -5.93
N LYS A 124 12.81 26.88 -5.18
CA LYS A 124 11.39 27.16 -4.90
C LYS A 124 11.21 28.37 -3.98
N THR A 125 10.40 29.33 -4.42
CA THR A 125 9.89 30.42 -3.57
C THR A 125 8.76 29.91 -2.65
N LYS A 126 8.52 30.57 -1.50
CA LYS A 126 7.50 30.16 -0.49
C LYS A 126 6.10 29.94 -1.08
N GLN A 127 5.68 30.72 -2.08
CA GLN A 127 4.38 30.58 -2.74
C GLN A 127 4.25 29.28 -3.55
N GLN A 128 5.35 28.81 -4.16
CA GLN A 128 5.35 27.55 -4.91
C GLN A 128 5.28 26.33 -3.99
N ARG A 129 5.89 26.41 -2.79
CA ARG A 129 5.73 25.37 -1.76
C ARG A 129 4.28 25.29 -1.28
N LEU A 130 3.66 26.44 -1.03
CA LEU A 130 2.27 26.53 -0.60
C LEU A 130 1.28 26.02 -1.67
N SER A 131 1.53 26.29 -2.95
CA SER A 131 0.67 25.81 -4.04
C SER A 131 0.80 24.31 -4.28
N SER A 132 2.00 23.74 -4.15
CA SER A 132 2.20 22.29 -4.13
C SER A 132 1.43 21.63 -2.97
N LEU A 133 1.57 22.16 -1.75
CA LEU A 133 0.85 21.68 -0.56
C LEU A 133 -0.67 21.70 -0.73
N LYS A 134 -1.21 22.78 -1.32
CA LYS A 134 -2.64 22.87 -1.62
C LYS A 134 -3.10 21.80 -2.62
N ARG A 135 -2.34 21.55 -3.69
CA ARG A 135 -2.69 20.51 -4.66
C ARG A 135 -2.60 19.10 -4.07
N THR A 136 -1.60 18.85 -3.22
CA THR A 136 -1.49 17.57 -2.50
C THR A 136 -2.68 17.39 -1.55
N ARG A 137 -3.06 18.42 -0.79
CA ARG A 137 -4.28 18.42 0.04
C ARG A 137 -5.53 18.12 -0.79
N ASP A 138 -5.74 18.84 -1.90
CA ASP A 138 -6.94 18.66 -2.75
C ASP A 138 -6.98 17.24 -3.37
N ARG A 139 -5.82 16.63 -3.62
CA ARG A 139 -5.70 15.25 -4.11
C ARG A 139 -5.97 14.23 -3.00
N VAL A 140 -5.47 14.48 -1.79
CA VAL A 140 -5.75 13.65 -0.61
C VAL A 140 -7.24 13.71 -0.25
N GLU A 141 -7.86 14.88 -0.29
CA GLU A 141 -9.31 15.04 -0.09
C GLU A 141 -10.11 14.22 -1.11
N LYS A 142 -9.77 14.31 -2.40
CA LYS A 142 -10.44 13.50 -3.43
C LYS A 142 -10.21 11.99 -3.28
N LEU A 143 -9.02 11.58 -2.85
CA LEU A 143 -8.71 10.16 -2.63
C LEU A 143 -9.43 9.64 -1.38
N LEU A 144 -9.57 10.45 -0.32
CA LEU A 144 -10.37 10.12 0.86
C LEU A 144 -11.86 10.02 0.53
N ASP A 145 -12.38 10.93 -0.31
CA ASP A 145 -13.76 10.88 -0.79
C ASP A 145 -14.03 9.62 -1.63
N GLN A 146 -13.04 9.18 -2.43
CA GLN A 146 -13.14 7.97 -3.24
C GLN A 146 -12.95 6.68 -2.43
N ALA A 147 -12.00 6.67 -1.48
CA ALA A 147 -11.73 5.53 -0.60
C ALA A 147 -12.93 5.23 0.31
N ASN A 148 -13.55 6.25 0.89
CA ASN A 148 -14.78 6.07 1.69
C ASN A 148 -15.92 5.42 0.90
N LEU A 149 -16.02 5.65 -0.42
CA LEU A 149 -17.08 5.07 -1.26
C LEU A 149 -16.74 3.67 -1.80
N SER A 150 -15.46 3.35 -2.01
CA SER A 150 -15.03 1.99 -2.39
C SER A 150 -15.05 1.05 -1.19
N ASP A 151 -14.53 1.49 -0.05
CA ASP A 151 -14.40 0.67 1.15
C ASP A 151 -15.79 0.28 1.69
N ILE A 152 -16.77 1.19 1.66
CA ILE A 152 -18.16 0.88 2.03
C ILE A 152 -18.82 -0.10 1.04
N ASN A 153 -18.56 0.00 -0.26
CA ASN A 153 -19.10 -0.96 -1.24
C ASN A 153 -18.45 -2.34 -1.12
N ASP A 154 -17.16 -2.39 -0.81
CA ASP A 154 -16.41 -3.63 -0.66
C ASP A 154 -16.75 -4.31 0.68
N GLU A 155 -16.97 -3.54 1.74
CA GLU A 155 -17.48 -4.04 3.02
C GLU A 155 -18.93 -4.54 2.88
N VAL A 156 -19.78 -3.85 2.12
CA VAL A 156 -21.14 -4.33 1.78
C VAL A 156 -21.08 -5.62 0.97
N ARG A 157 -20.23 -5.73 -0.07
CA ARG A 157 -20.07 -6.99 -0.83
C ARG A 157 -19.52 -8.13 0.00
N TYR A 158 -18.59 -7.85 0.90
CA TYR A 158 -18.04 -8.84 1.82
C TYR A 158 -19.10 -9.32 2.82
N VAL A 159 -19.93 -8.40 3.33
CA VAL A 159 -21.08 -8.72 4.20
C VAL A 159 -22.16 -9.48 3.45
N GLU A 160 -22.48 -9.13 2.21
CA GLU A 160 -23.41 -9.87 1.32
C GLU A 160 -22.90 -11.28 1.04
N PHE A 161 -21.62 -11.45 0.72
CA PHE A 161 -20.99 -12.77 0.52
C PHE A 161 -21.02 -13.63 1.79
N ARG A 162 -20.86 -13.01 2.97
CA ARG A 162 -20.94 -13.69 4.28
C ARG A 162 -22.38 -14.08 4.63
N LEU A 163 -23.37 -13.27 4.27
CA LEU A 163 -24.81 -13.57 4.43
C LEU A 163 -25.24 -14.74 3.55
N ASP A 164 -24.89 -14.73 2.27
CA ASP A 164 -25.16 -15.85 1.35
C ASP A 164 -24.52 -17.16 1.83
N SER A 165 -23.29 -17.07 2.35
CA SER A 165 -22.58 -18.21 2.93
C SER A 165 -23.19 -18.70 4.25
N ALA A 166 -23.85 -17.82 5.02
CA ALA A 166 -24.55 -18.18 6.24
C ALA A 166 -25.91 -18.83 5.94
N ASP A 167 -26.64 -18.32 4.93
CA ASP A 167 -27.89 -18.91 4.44
C ASP A 167 -27.66 -20.31 3.85
N TYR A 168 -26.55 -20.52 3.14
CA TYR A 168 -26.14 -21.85 2.67
C TYR A 168 -25.86 -22.83 3.82
N LYS A 169 -25.25 -22.37 4.91
CA LYS A 169 -24.97 -23.19 6.11
C LYS A 169 -26.23 -23.47 6.94
N LEU A 170 -27.16 -22.53 7.01
CA LEU A 170 -28.45 -22.71 7.68
C LEU A 170 -29.38 -23.64 6.89
N ALA A 171 -29.32 -23.60 5.56
CA ALA A 171 -30.02 -24.55 4.68
C ALA A 171 -29.45 -25.98 4.74
N GLY A 172 -28.20 -26.14 5.18
CA GLY A 172 -27.46 -27.41 5.25
C GLY A 172 -27.63 -28.23 6.54
N THR A 173 -28.45 -27.80 7.51
CA THR A 173 -28.68 -28.57 8.75
C THR A 173 -30.05 -29.24 8.76
N LYS A 174 -30.29 -30.13 7.79
CA LYS A 174 -31.12 -31.33 7.99
C LYS A 174 -30.19 -32.53 7.88
N SER A 175 -29.46 -32.79 8.97
CA SER A 175 -28.70 -34.03 9.10
C SER A 175 -29.66 -35.20 9.10
N ASP A 176 -29.28 -36.21 8.32
CA ASP A 176 -29.87 -37.54 8.27
C ASP A 176 -30.16 -38.11 9.66
N TYR A 177 -31.38 -38.58 9.83
CA TYR A 177 -31.74 -39.65 10.76
C TYR A 177 -32.66 -40.63 10.01
N SER A 178 -32.11 -41.77 9.59
CA SER A 178 -32.69 -43.04 10.01
C SER A 178 -31.65 -44.14 9.89
N SER A 179 -31.37 -44.72 11.04
CA SER A 179 -30.50 -45.85 11.31
C SER A 179 -31.10 -47.15 10.79
N SER A 180 -30.20 -48.09 10.51
CA SER A 180 -30.24 -49.56 10.62
C SER A 180 -31.56 -50.24 11.01
N GLU A 181 -31.94 -51.31 10.31
CA GLU A 181 -31.83 -52.73 10.75
C GLU A 181 -32.62 -53.67 9.79
N GLU A 182 -32.00 -54.81 9.51
CA GLU A 182 -32.51 -56.12 9.00
C GLU A 182 -33.54 -56.19 7.85
#